data_AF-A0AAW6EH11-F1
#
_entry.id   AF-A0AAW6EH11-F1
#
_cell.length_a   1.000
_cell.length_b   1.000
_cell.length_c   1.000
_cell.angle_alpha   90.00
_cell.angle_beta   90.00
_cell.angle_gamma   90.00
#
_symmetry.space_group_name_H-M   'P 1'
#
loop_
_entity.id
_entity.type
_entity.pdbx_description
1 polymer ?
#
loop_
_entity_poly.entity_id
_entity_poly.type
_entity_poly.pdbx_seq_one_letter_code
_entity_poly.pdbx_strand_id
1 'polypeptide(L)' 'MKIKEAFARYLGQEVLVYTVSQGGSLSSVIDCTLEEIGDDWVRVTQGDDRNESIVNTANIIRIREYPRNKNGKKKMVFD' A
#
# COMPACT_ATOMS: atom_id res chain seq x y z
N MET A 1 -7.80 -18.32 3.89
CA MET A 1 -7.88 -16.89 3.51
C MET A 1 -6.86 -16.65 2.40
N LYS A 2 -7.31 -16.17 1.24
CA LYS A 2 -6.42 -15.74 0.16
C LYS A 2 -5.81 -14.37 0.52
N ILE A 3 -4.63 -14.06 0.00
CA ILE A 3 -3.95 -12.79 0.33
C ILE A 3 -4.81 -11.56 -0.05
N LYS A 4 -5.57 -11.63 -1.15
CA LYS A 4 -6.51 -10.58 -1.56
C LYS A 4 -7.64 -10.32 -0.55
N GLU A 5 -8.13 -11.38 0.12
CA GLU A 5 -9.14 -11.25 1.18
C GLU A 5 -8.56 -10.58 2.43
N ALA A 6 -7.27 -10.75 2.68
CA ALA A 6 -6.58 -10.05 3.77
C ALA A 6 -6.46 -8.55 3.48
N PHE A 7 -6.17 -8.18 2.23
CA PHE A 7 -6.03 -6.78 1.81
C PHE A 7 -7.34 -6.00 1.90
N ALA A 8 -8.49 -6.66 1.74
CA ALA A 8 -9.81 -6.02 1.81
C ALA A 8 -10.05 -5.25 3.13
N ARG A 9 -9.37 -5.62 4.22
CA ARG A 9 -9.43 -4.91 5.51
C ARG A 9 -8.90 -3.47 5.45
N TYR A 10 -8.10 -3.15 4.44
CA TYR A 10 -7.44 -1.87 4.26
C TYR A 10 -8.07 -0.99 3.17
N LEU A 11 -9.16 -1.42 2.53
CA LEU A 11 -9.85 -0.62 1.52
C LEU A 11 -10.30 0.73 2.10
N GLY A 12 -10.01 1.81 1.38
CA GLY A 12 -10.26 3.20 1.79
C GLY A 12 -9.34 3.72 2.89
N GLN A 13 -8.31 2.97 3.31
CA GLN A 13 -7.40 3.37 4.37
C GLN A 13 -6.04 3.81 3.83
N GLU A 14 -5.42 4.76 4.54
CA GLU A 14 -4.02 5.10 4.31
C GLU A 14 -3.11 3.97 4.80
N VAL A 15 -2.29 3.46 3.88
CA VAL A 15 -1.44 2.29 4.06
C VAL A 15 -0.03 2.55 3.57
N LEU A 16 0.87 1.66 3.98
CA LEU A 16 2.18 1.49 3.40
C LEU A 16 2.21 0.15 2.64
N VAL A 17 2.36 0.23 1.32
CA VAL A 17 2.54 -0.95 0.46
C VAL A 17 4.02 -1.12 0.17
N TYR A 18 4.55 -2.27 0.56
CA TYR A 18 5.94 -2.65 0.34
C TYR A 18 6.00 -3.54 -0.89
N THR A 19 6.73 -3.09 -1.91
CA THR A 19 6.90 -3.82 -3.15
C THR A 19 8.34 -4.25 -3.36
N VAL A 20 8.55 -5.39 -4.00
CA VAL A 20 9.85 -5.80 -4.53
C VAL A 20 9.88 -5.61 -6.04
N SER A 21 10.98 -5.10 -6.59
CA SER A 21 11.19 -5.02 -8.03
C SER A 21 11.38 -6.42 -8.63
N GLN A 22 11.03 -6.55 -9.92
CA GLN A 22 11.39 -7.73 -10.69
C GLN A 22 12.92 -7.87 -10.68
N GLY A 23 13.43 -8.96 -10.10
CA GLY A 23 14.88 -9.18 -9.88
C GLY A 23 15.35 -9.04 -8.42
N GLY A 24 14.47 -8.69 -7.48
CA GLY A 24 14.73 -8.83 -6.03
C GLY A 24 15.67 -7.79 -5.40
N SER A 25 16.20 -6.85 -6.17
CA SER A 25 17.26 -5.94 -5.73
C SER A 25 16.76 -4.61 -5.17
N LEU A 26 15.55 -4.17 -5.50
CA LEU A 26 14.98 -2.90 -5.03
C LEU A 26 13.65 -3.13 -4.33
N SER A 27 13.57 -2.75 -3.06
CA SER A 27 12.29 -2.66 -2.34
C SER A 27 11.85 -1.20 -2.29
N SER A 28 10.64 -0.92 -2.75
CA SER A 28 10.02 0.40 -2.67
C SER A 28 8.88 0.37 -1.67
N VAL A 29 8.62 1.50 -1.02
CA VAL A 29 7.47 1.67 -0.15
C VAL A 29 6.60 2.79 -0.67
N ILE A 30 5.31 2.50 -0.80
CA ILE A 30 4.30 3.40 -1.35
C ILE A 30 3.42 3.85 -0.19
N ASP A 31 3.52 5.13 0.21
CA ASP A 31 2.52 5.81 1.04
C ASP A 31 1.33 6.17 0.17
N CYS A 32 0.18 5.53 0.42
CA CYS A 32 -0.98 5.63 -0.44
C CYS A 32 -2.28 5.30 0.30
N THR A 33 -3.41 5.54 -0.35
CA THR A 33 -4.69 4.93 0.02
C THR A 33 -4.93 3.71 -0.86
N LEU A 34 -5.34 2.58 -0.26
CA LEU A 34 -5.78 1.41 -1.02
C LEU A 34 -7.22 1.60 -1.47
N GLU A 35 -7.45 1.75 -2.76
CA GLU A 35 -8.77 2.12 -3.28
C GLU A 35 -9.57 0.91 -3.79
N GLU A 36 -8.89 -0.05 -4.42
CA GLU A 36 -9.53 -1.15 -5.12
C GLU A 36 -8.63 -2.38 -5.18
N ILE A 37 -9.24 -3.56 -5.19
CA ILE A 37 -8.56 -4.85 -5.31
C ILE A 37 -9.15 -5.57 -6.54
N GLY A 38 -8.32 -5.79 -7.55
CA GLY A 38 -8.61 -6.65 -8.68
C GLY A 38 -8.12 -8.08 -8.46
N ASP A 39 -8.03 -8.86 -9.53
CA ASP A 39 -7.61 -10.27 -9.42
C ASP A 39 -6.13 -10.43 -9.08
N ASP A 40 -5.24 -9.70 -9.76
CA ASP A 40 -3.78 -9.73 -9.56
C ASP A 40 -3.16 -8.33 -9.43
N TRP A 41 -3.98 -7.34 -9.06
CA TRP A 41 -3.56 -5.95 -8.94
C TRP A 41 -4.36 -5.21 -7.87
N VAL A 42 -3.82 -4.08 -7.41
CA VAL A 42 -4.52 -3.12 -6.56
C VAL A 42 -4.41 -1.71 -7.14
N ARG A 43 -5.48 -0.92 -6.99
CA ARG A 43 -5.45 0.52 -7.27
C ARG A 43 -5.07 1.26 -6.01
N VAL A 44 -4.13 2.19 -6.14
CA VAL A 44 -3.74 3.06 -5.05
C VAL A 44 -3.72 4.51 -5.52
N THR A 45 -3.98 5.43 -4.59
CA THR A 45 -3.89 6.88 -4.83
C THR A 45 -2.87 7.49 -3.87
N GLN A 46 -2.16 8.52 -4.35
CA GLN A 46 -1.14 9.24 -3.58
C GLN A 46 -1.34 10.75 -3.67
N GLY A 47 -0.98 11.45 -2.58
CA GLY A 47 -1.02 12.90 -2.50
C GLY A 47 -2.44 13.49 -2.58
N ASP A 48 -2.50 14.82 -2.48
CA ASP A 48 -3.77 15.56 -2.47
C ASP A 48 -4.46 15.52 -3.85
N ASP A 49 -3.68 15.45 -4.92
CA ASP A 49 -4.18 15.35 -6.30
C ASP A 49 -4.69 13.94 -6.66
N ARG A 50 -4.60 12.98 -5.72
CA ARG A 50 -5.00 11.58 -5.91
C ARG A 50 -4.37 10.95 -7.15
N ASN A 51 -3.07 11.18 -7.35
CA ASN A 51 -2.34 10.55 -8.44
C ASN A 51 -2.47 9.02 -8.35
N GLU A 52 -2.95 8.41 -9.42
CA GLU A 52 -3.34 7.00 -9.43
C GLU A 52 -2.18 6.11 -9.86
N SER A 53 -2.11 4.91 -9.27
CA SER A 53 -1.19 3.86 -9.70
C SER A 53 -1.84 2.48 -9.55
N ILE A 54 -1.47 1.58 -10.46
CA ILE A 54 -1.84 0.17 -10.43
C ILE A 54 -0.61 -0.64 -10.01
N VAL A 55 -0.74 -1.41 -8.94
CA VAL A 55 0.35 -2.23 -8.38
C VAL A 55 0.01 -3.71 -8.54
N ASN A 56 0.92 -4.46 -9.16
CA ASN A 56 0.79 -5.92 -9.28
C ASN A 56 0.90 -6.59 -7.90
N THR A 57 -0.08 -7.42 -7.52
CA THR A 57 -0.08 -8.07 -6.19
C THR A 57 1.05 -9.06 -6.01
N ALA A 58 1.58 -9.66 -7.09
CA ALA A 58 2.74 -10.56 -7.02
C ALA A 58 4.02 -9.84 -6.58
N ASN A 59 4.07 -8.52 -6.71
CA ASN A 59 5.19 -7.69 -6.27
C ASN A 59 5.02 -7.17 -4.84
N ILE A 60 3.86 -7.36 -4.19
CA ILE A 60 3.62 -6.89 -2.83
C ILE A 60 4.13 -7.91 -1.81
N ILE A 61 5.09 -7.48 -1.00
CA ILE A 61 5.64 -8.31 0.10
C ILE A 61 4.96 -8.04 1.43
N ARG A 62 4.39 -6.83 1.60
CA ARG A 62 3.67 -6.44 2.82
C ARG A 62 2.72 -5.27 2.56
N ILE A 63 1.56 -5.29 3.20
CA ILE A 63 0.70 -4.12 3.40
C ILE A 63 0.50 -3.90 4.90
N ARG A 64 0.42 -2.64 5.33
CA ARG A 64 0.02 -2.30 6.69
C ARG A 64 -0.62 -0.92 6.72
N GLU A 65 -1.44 -0.67 7.74
CA GLU A 65 -1.88 0.69 8.08
C GLU A 65 -0.70 1.65 8.22
N TYR A 66 -0.91 2.88 7.78
CA TYR A 66 0.05 3.94 8.02
C TYR A 66 0.15 4.22 9.54
N PRO A 67 1.34 4.12 10.16
CA PRO A 67 1.47 4.26 11.60
C PRO A 67 1.16 5.70 12.04
N ARG A 68 0.29 5.82 13.05
CA ARG A 68 -0.08 7.10 13.67
C ARG A 68 0.41 7.19 15.10
N ASN A 69 0.61 8.41 15.59
CA ASN A 69 0.89 8.67 16.99
C ASN A 69 -0.41 8.63 17.82
N LYS A 70 -0.30 8.79 19.15
CA LYS A 70 -1.45 8.80 20.07
C LYS A 70 -2.51 9.88 19.77
N ASN A 71 -2.16 10.90 18.98
CA ASN A 71 -3.04 11.98 18.56
C ASN A 71 -3.60 11.78 17.14
N GLY A 72 -3.37 10.62 16.52
CA GLY A 72 -3.84 10.32 15.16
C GLY A 72 -3.00 10.93 14.02
N LYS A 73 -1.92 11.66 14.31
CA LYS A 73 -1.03 12.21 13.27
C LYS A 73 -0.11 11.12 12.70
N LYS A 74 0.10 11.12 11.38
CA LYS A 74 1.07 10.24 10.69
C LYS A 74 2.45 10.36 11.33
N LYS A 75 3.11 9.23 11.58
CA LYS A 75 4.53 9.18 12.02
C LYS A 75 5.44 9.31 10.80
N MET A 76 6.63 9.90 10.97
CA MET A 76 7.69 9.78 9.95
C MET A 76 8.16 8.31 9.91
N VAL A 77 8.15 7.69 8.73
CA VAL A 77 8.51 6.27 8.54
C VAL A 77 9.73 6.08 7.66
N PHE A 78 10.03 7.07 6.82
CA PHE A 78 11.17 7.06 5.90
C PHE A 78 12.02 8.31 6.19
N ASP A 79 13.33 8.15 6.09
CA ASP A 79 14.33 9.21 6.20
C ASP A 79 14.60 9.84 4.82
#